data_AF-A0A3S1HUH3-F1
#
_entry.id   AF-A0A3S1HUH3-F1
#
_cell.length_a   1.000
_cell.length_b   1.000
_cell.length_c   1.000
_cell.angle_alpha   90.00
_cell.angle_beta   90.00
_cell.angle_gamma   90.00
#
_symmetry.space_group_name_H-M   'P 1'
#
loop_
_entity.id
_entity.type
_entity.pdbx_description
1 polymer ?
#
loop_
_entity_poly.entity_id
_entity_poly.type
_entity_poly.pdbx_seq_one_letter_code
_entity_poly.pdbx_strand_id
1 'polypeptide(L)'
;SYADLPADKLSRATSLGGVLQQLSVSLGVSIAAMVLGLVAGETHIVTAERFHQVFLLTAVIPLLSVPGFLYLRAEDGVQVSGHVRPGKSLK
;
A
#
# COMPACT_ATOMS: atom_id res chain seq x y z
N SER A 1 14.91 -5.52 -8.54
CA SER A 1 13.78 -5.81 -7.63
C SER A 1 14.24 -6.76 -6.52
N TYR A 2 13.46 -7.00 -5.46
CA TYR A 2 13.78 -8.00 -4.41
C TYR A 2 14.21 -9.35 -5.00
N ALA A 3 13.65 -9.70 -6.16
CA ALA A 3 13.96 -10.89 -6.93
C ALA A 3 15.43 -10.98 -7.42
N ASP A 4 16.15 -9.86 -7.49
CA ASP A 4 17.54 -9.79 -7.95
C ASP A 4 18.55 -9.78 -6.79
N LEU A 5 18.08 -9.85 -5.54
CA LEU A 5 18.96 -9.84 -4.37
C LEU A 5 19.54 -11.24 -4.13
N PRO A 6 20.86 -11.35 -3.89
CA PRO A 6 21.45 -12.63 -3.48
C PRO A 6 20.89 -13.06 -2.11
N ALA A 7 20.85 -14.37 -1.89
CA ALA A 7 20.10 -14.99 -0.79
C ALA A 7 20.52 -14.48 0.61
N ASP A 8 21.79 -14.10 0.77
CA ASP A 8 22.35 -13.51 1.99
C ASP A 8 21.79 -12.12 2.33
N LYS A 9 21.24 -11.41 1.34
CA LYS A 9 20.64 -10.08 1.49
C LYS A 9 19.11 -10.11 1.58
N LEU A 10 18.47 -11.23 1.24
CA LEU A 10 17.00 -11.37 1.29
C LEU A 10 16.44 -11.14 2.70
N SER A 11 17.05 -11.73 3.73
CA SER A 11 16.59 -11.54 5.12
C SER A 11 16.61 -10.08 5.55
N ARG A 12 17.67 -9.34 5.18
CA ARG A 12 17.80 -7.90 5.49
C ARG A 12 16.76 -7.08 4.75
N ALA A 13 16.52 -7.40 3.49
CA ALA A 13 15.49 -6.75 2.71
C ALA A 13 14.13 -6.98 3.38
N THR A 14 13.74 -8.24 3.63
CA THR A 14 12.47 -8.57 4.31
C THR A 14 12.30 -7.84 5.64
N SER A 15 13.34 -7.75 6.47
CA SER A 15 13.30 -6.96 7.71
C SER A 15 13.02 -5.48 7.45
N LEU A 16 13.71 -4.86 6.50
CA LEU A 16 13.46 -3.47 6.10
C LEU A 16 12.03 -3.29 5.58
N GLY A 17 11.53 -4.23 4.76
CA GLY A 17 10.15 -4.25 4.28
C GLY A 17 9.15 -4.27 5.45
N GLY A 18 9.40 -5.10 6.46
CA GLY A 18 8.61 -5.14 7.69
C GLY A 18 8.60 -3.81 8.45
N VAL A 19 9.76 -3.16 8.60
CA VAL A 19 9.86 -1.84 9.24
C VAL A 19 9.07 -0.79 8.46
N LEU A 20 9.24 -0.73 7.14
CA LEU A 20 8.49 0.20 6.28
C LEU A 20 6.97 -0.05 6.34
N GLN A 21 6.56 -1.31 6.37
CA GLN A 21 5.15 -1.67 6.52
C GLN A 21 4.60 -1.19 7.86
N GLN A 22 5.33 -1.42 8.96
CA GLN A 22 4.92 -0.97 10.29
C GLN A 22 4.82 0.55 10.36
N LEU A 23 5.78 1.28 9.78
CA LEU A 23 5.73 2.74 9.69
C LEU A 23 4.52 3.21 8.89
N SER A 24 4.22 2.54 7.77
CA SER A 24 3.06 2.84 6.94
C SER A 24 1.75 2.64 7.70
N VAL A 25 1.63 1.54 8.46
CA VAL A 25 0.46 1.27 9.32
C VAL A 25 0.34 2.34 10.41
N SER A 26 1.43 2.65 11.11
CA SER A 26 1.45 3.69 12.15
C SER A 26 1.01 5.04 11.60
N LEU A 27 1.53 5.42 10.43
CA LEU A 27 1.17 6.67 9.76
C LEU A 27 -0.33 6.72 9.43
N GLY A 28 -0.87 5.63 8.88
CA GLY A 28 -2.30 5.54 8.58
C GLY A 28 -3.19 5.72 9.82
N VAL A 29 -2.81 5.09 10.94
CA VAL A 29 -3.51 5.25 12.22
C VAL A 29 -3.43 6.69 12.73
N SER A 30 -2.26 7.32 12.68
CA SER A 30 -2.09 8.72 13.09
C SER A 30 -2.94 9.68 12.24
N ILE A 31 -2.99 9.48 10.91
CA ILE A 31 -3.83 10.29 10.02
C ILE A 31 -5.30 10.09 10.35
N ALA A 32 -5.76 8.85 10.53
CA ALA A 32 -7.15 8.56 10.88
C ALA A 32 -7.56 9.22 12.22
N ALA A 33 -6.68 9.16 13.23
CA ALA A 33 -6.90 9.81 14.52
C ALA A 33 -6.96 11.33 14.39
N MET A 34 -6.06 11.94 13.61
CA MET A 34 -6.06 13.37 13.32
C MET A 34 -7.37 13.80 12.65
N VAL A 35 -7.79 13.10 11.59
CA VAL A 35 -9.05 13.39 10.87
C VAL A 35 -10.25 13.21 11.79
N LEU A 36 -10.28 12.19 12.65
CA LEU A 36 -11.34 12.02 13.64
C LEU A 36 -11.41 13.19 14.63
N GLY A 37 -10.26 13.67 15.11
CA GLY A 37 -10.20 14.85 15.97
C GLY A 37 -10.79 16.09 15.28
N LEU A 38 -10.44 16.31 14.01
CA LEU A 38 -10.97 17.42 13.21
C LEU A 38 -12.48 17.30 12.98
N VAL A 39 -12.99 16.09 12.70
CA VAL A 39 -14.42 15.85 12.47
C VAL A 39 -15.22 15.97 13.76
N ALA A 40 -14.71 15.46 14.89
CA ALA A 40 -15.43 15.49 16.18
C ALA A 40 -15.61 16.91 16.74
N GLY A 41 -14.71 17.85 16.39
CA GLY A 41 -14.76 19.24 16.84
C GLY A 41 -14.71 19.39 18.36
N GLU A 42 -15.17 20.54 18.87
CA GLU A 42 -15.11 20.86 20.32
C GLU A 42 -15.99 19.98 21.20
N THR A 43 -17.00 19.33 20.62
CA THR A 43 -17.91 18.47 21.38
C THR A 43 -17.22 17.20 21.87
N HIS A 44 -16.12 16.77 21.24
CA HIS A 44 -15.43 15.50 21.52
C HIS A 44 -16.35 14.25 21.54
N ILE A 45 -17.59 14.37 21.04
CA ILE A 45 -18.54 13.27 21.00
C ILE A 45 -18.22 12.43 19.78
N VAL A 46 -17.72 11.23 20.04
CA VAL A 46 -17.42 10.25 19.02
C VAL A 46 -18.66 9.39 18.77
N THR A 47 -19.40 9.69 17.71
CA THR A 47 -20.55 8.89 17.26
C THR A 47 -20.14 7.95 16.13
N ALA A 48 -20.92 6.87 15.92
CA ALA A 48 -20.71 5.95 14.81
C ALA A 48 -20.76 6.66 13.43
N GLU A 49 -21.63 7.65 13.28
CA GLU A 49 -21.74 8.45 12.06
C GLU A 49 -20.44 9.20 11.73
N ARG A 50 -19.81 9.83 12.74
CA ARG A 50 -18.51 10.51 12.57
C ARG A 50 -17.41 9.53 12.20
N PHE A 51 -17.44 8.31 12.75
CA PHE A 51 -16.50 7.26 12.35
C PHE A 51 -16.66 6.88 10.87
N HIS A 52 -17.88 6.75 10.36
CA HIS A 52 -18.09 6.50 8.93
C HIS A 52 -17.54 7.64 8.06
N GLN A 53 -17.75 8.89 8.46
CA GLN A 53 -17.21 10.06 7.75
C GLN A 53 -15.67 10.02 7.71
N VAL A 54 -15.02 9.76 8.86
CA VAL A 54 -13.57 9.66 8.94
C VAL A 54 -13.03 8.49 8.12
N PHE A 55 -13.73 7.35 8.12
CA PHE A 55 -13.38 6.19 7.31
C PHE A 55 -13.39 6.55 5.81
N LEU A 56 -14.45 7.20 5.34
CA LEU A 56 -14.58 7.63 3.95
C LEU A 56 -13.51 8.68 3.58
N LEU A 57 -13.25 9.65 4.44
CA LEU A 57 -12.21 10.66 4.22
C LEU A 57 -10.82 10.03 4.14
N THR A 58 -10.50 9.11 5.04
CA THR A 58 -9.20 8.45 5.07
C THR A 58 -9.03 7.48 3.89
N ALA A 59 -10.11 6.88 3.40
CA ALA A 59 -10.11 6.01 2.23
C ALA A 59 -9.72 6.72 0.91
N VAL A 60 -9.83 8.06 0.86
CA VAL A 60 -9.37 8.83 -0.30
C VAL A 60 -7.86 8.65 -0.53
N ILE A 61 -7.06 8.55 0.53
CA ILE A 61 -5.59 8.45 0.44
C ILE A 61 -5.15 7.22 -0.37
N PRO A 62 -5.57 5.97 -0.03
CA PRO A 62 -5.20 4.82 -0.85
C PRO A 62 -5.83 4.87 -2.26
N LEU A 63 -7.03 5.46 -2.42
CA LEU A 63 -7.68 5.59 -3.74
C LEU A 63 -6.88 6.46 -4.71
N LEU A 64 -6.10 7.44 -4.23
CA LEU A 64 -5.17 8.21 -5.08
C LEU A 64 -4.09 7.34 -5.74
N SER A 65 -3.86 6.12 -5.24
CA SER A 65 -2.93 5.16 -5.85
C SER A 65 -3.51 4.47 -7.09
N VAL A 66 -4.84 4.44 -7.23
CA VAL A 66 -5.54 3.68 -8.28
C VAL A 66 -5.07 4.06 -9.69
N PRO A 67 -4.96 5.34 -10.08
CA PRO A 67 -4.46 5.71 -11.42
C PRO A 67 -3.07 5.16 -11.70
N GLY A 68 -2.19 5.10 -10.70
CA GLY A 68 -0.84 4.52 -10.83
C GLY A 68 -0.88 3.04 -11.17
N PHE A 69 -1.75 2.28 -10.50
CA PHE A 69 -1.95 0.85 -10.81
C PHE A 69 -2.65 0.62 -12.15
N LEU A 70 -3.58 1.49 -12.53
CA LEU A 70 -4.26 1.40 -13.84
C LEU A 70 -3.33 1.70 -15.02
N TYR A 71 -2.23 2.42 -14.78
CA TYR A 71 -1.24 2.73 -15.81
C TYR A 71 -0.18 1.63 -16.00
N LEU A 72 -0.17 0.60 -15.16
CA LEU A 72 0.76 -0.53 -15.30
C LEU A 72 0.50 -1.29 -16.58
N ARG A 73 1.59 -1.56 -17.32
CA ARG A 73 1.54 -2.35 -18.54
C ARG A 73 1.68 -3.83 -18.24
N ALA A 74 1.20 -4.68 -19.14
CA ALA A 74 1.30 -6.13 -18.99
C ALA A 74 2.76 -6.61 -18.90
N GLU A 75 3.70 -5.90 -19.52
CA GLU A 75 5.12 -6.18 -19.46
C GLU A 75 5.79 -5.88 -18.10
N ASP A 76 5.21 -5.01 -17.26
CA ASP A 76 5.84 -4.54 -16.01
C ASP A 76 6.00 -5.67 -14.97
N GLY A 77 5.20 -6.74 -15.08
CA GLY A 77 5.26 -7.92 -14.21
C GLY A 77 6.08 -9.09 -14.76
N VAL A 78 6.57 -9.04 -16.00
CA VAL A 78 7.18 -10.20 -16.68
C VAL A 78 8.44 -10.69 -15.96
N GLN A 79 9.25 -9.78 -15.42
CA GLN A 79 10.50 -10.12 -14.73
C GLN A 79 10.28 -10.85 -13.40
N VAL A 80 9.10 -10.71 -12.78
CA VAL A 80 8.83 -11.20 -11.42
C VAL A 80 7.73 -12.26 -11.38
N SER A 81 6.93 -12.40 -12.44
CA SER A 81 5.80 -13.33 -12.53
C SER A 81 6.19 -14.77 -12.89
N GLY A 82 7.43 -15.00 -13.33
CA GLY A 82 7.85 -16.30 -13.88
C GLY A 82 7.11 -16.67 -15.18
N HIS A 83 6.35 -15.75 -15.77
CA HIS A 83 5.54 -16.01 -16.94
C HIS A 83 6.40 -16.03 -18.21
N VAL A 84 6.78 -17.24 -18.65
CA VAL A 84 7.42 -17.44 -19.96
C VAL A 84 6.34 -17.62 -21.00
N ARG A 85 6.25 -16.73 -22.01
CA ARG A 85 5.30 -16.90 -23.12
C ARG A 85 5.54 -18.26 -23.79
N PRO A 86 4.55 -19.18 -23.81
CA PRO A 86 4.69 -20.46 -24.48
C PRO A 86 4.63 -20.20 -26.00
N GLY A 87 5.78 -20.03 -26.65
CA GLY A 87 5.80 -19.81 -28.09
C GLY A 87 7.10 -19.33 -28.74
N LYS A 88 8.23 -19.27 -28.03
CA LYS A 88 9.53 -18.98 -28.67
C LYS A 88 10.58 -20.05 -28.39
N SER A 89 10.18 -21.31 -28.56
CA SER A 89 11.09 -22.40 -28.89
C SER A 89 10.66 -22.90 -30.27
N LEU A 90 11.28 -22.34 -31.31
CA LEU A 90 11.41 -22.90 -32.66
C LEU A 90 12.19 -21.88 -33.51
N LYS A 91 13.51 -21.91 -33.35
CA LYS A 91 14.53 -22.09 -34.39
C LYS A 91 15.91 -21.75 -33.84
#